data_AF-A0A9E9CB77-F1
#
_entry.id   AF-A0A9E9CB77-F1
#
_cell.length_a   1.000
_cell.length_b   1.000
_cell.length_c   1.000
_cell.angle_alpha   90.00
_cell.angle_beta   90.00
_cell.angle_gamma   90.00
#
_symmetry.space_group_name_H-M   'P 1'
#
loop_
_entity.id
_entity.type
_entity.pdbx_description
1 polymer ?
#
loop_
_entity_poly.entity_id
_entity_poly.type
_entity_poly.pdbx_seq_one_letter_code
_entity_poly.pdbx_strand_id
1 'polypeptide(L)' 'MVPMQVEISTLEVSKLAQDRGCVLRILQSDEYPLYWVENQVFIGRPFDRLEDLVKFIGLLPMMAVE' A
#
# COMPACT_ATOMS: atom_id res chain seq x y z
N MET A 1 -22.23 21.04 -4.91
CA MET A 1 -20.91 20.66 -4.36
C MET A 1 -20.84 19.14 -4.43
N VAL A 2 -20.12 18.58 -5.40
CA VAL A 2 -19.97 17.12 -5.52
C VAL A 2 -18.88 16.72 -4.53
N PRO A 3 -19.09 15.74 -3.64
CA PRO A 3 -18.00 15.25 -2.80
C PRO A 3 -16.93 14.68 -3.73
N MET A 4 -15.78 15.33 -3.75
CA MET A 4 -14.59 14.86 -4.46
C MET A 4 -14.12 13.60 -3.75
N GLN A 5 -14.62 12.44 -4.20
CA GLN A 5 -14.13 11.15 -3.78
C GLN A 5 -12.66 11.10 -4.18
N VAL A 6 -11.77 11.16 -3.19
CA VAL A 6 -10.33 11.01 -3.40
C VAL A 6 -10.11 9.56 -3.78
N GLU A 7 -10.10 9.27 -5.07
CA GLU A 7 -9.69 7.96 -5.57
C GLU A 7 -8.24 7.73 -5.17
N ILE A 8 -8.02 6.78 -4.26
CA ILE A 8 -6.67 6.39 -3.82
C ILE A 8 -6.00 5.67 -4.99
N SER A 9 -5.07 6.37 -5.66
CA SER A 9 -4.28 5.78 -6.75
C SER A 9 -3.20 4.85 -6.21
N THR A 10 -2.96 3.73 -6.89
CA THR A 10 -1.85 2.80 -6.61
C THR A 10 -0.49 3.50 -6.63
N LEU A 11 -0.35 4.58 -7.39
CA LEU A 11 0.85 5.41 -7.41
C LEU A 11 1.12 6.08 -6.06
N GLU A 12 0.08 6.63 -5.43
CA GLU A 12 0.20 7.30 -4.13
C GLU A 12 0.47 6.28 -3.02
N VAL A 13 -0.17 5.11 -3.09
CA VAL A 13 0.11 4.00 -2.16
C VAL A 13 1.54 3.48 -2.32
N SER A 14 2.04 3.40 -3.56
CA SER A 14 3.43 3.02 -3.84
C SER A 14 4.44 4.00 -3.25
N LYS A 15 4.20 5.32 -3.38
CA LYS A 15 5.04 6.34 -2.74
C LYS A 15 5.00 6.21 -1.21
N LEU A 16 3.81 6.05 -0.64
CA LEU A 16 3.66 5.85 0.81
C LEU A 16 4.41 4.62 1.31
N ALA A 17 4.36 3.51 0.56
CA ALA A 17 5.12 2.31 0.88
C ALA A 17 6.64 2.57 0.84
N GLN A 18 7.12 3.30 -0.18
CA GLN A 18 8.53 3.66 -0.32
C GLN A 18 9.03 4.54 0.82
N ASP A 19 8.22 5.51 1.27
CA ASP A 19 8.49 6.32 2.46
C ASP A 19 8.65 5.48 3.73
N ARG A 20 8.04 4.28 3.76
CA ARG A 20 8.18 3.30 4.85
C ARG A 20 9.22 2.22 4.55
N GLY A 21 10.09 2.40 3.55
CA GLY A 21 11.12 1.43 3.17
C GLY A 21 10.54 0.12 2.59
N CYS A 22 9.34 0.17 2.03
CA CYS A 22 8.64 -0.97 1.45
C CYS A 22 8.31 -0.73 -0.03
N VAL A 23 7.96 -1.80 -0.73
CA VAL A 23 7.51 -1.77 -2.13
C VAL A 23 6.10 -2.32 -2.20
N LEU A 24 5.21 -1.60 -2.91
CA LEU A 24 3.87 -2.08 -3.21
C LEU A 24 3.93 -3.25 -4.21
N ARG A 25 3.21 -4.31 -3.90
CA ARG A 25 2.98 -5.45 -4.76
C ARG A 25 1.50 -5.60 -5.05
N ILE A 26 1.23 -6.03 -6.28
CA ILE A 26 -0.12 -6.21 -6.79
C ILE A 26 -0.14 -7.56 -7.50
N LEU A 27 -1.04 -8.44 -7.08
CA LEU A 27 -1.37 -9.67 -7.79
C LEU A 27 -2.74 -9.49 -8.40
N GLN A 28 -2.82 -9.56 -9.74
CA GLN A 28 -4.11 -9.65 -10.41
C GLN A 28 -4.58 -11.10 -10.35
N SER A 29 -5.62 -11.35 -9.54
CA SER A 29 -6.37 -12.59 -9.54
C SER A 29 -7.64 -12.43 -10.38
N ASP A 30 -8.23 -13.52 -10.85
CA ASP A 30 -9.43 -13.51 -11.71
C ASP A 30 -10.65 -12.84 -11.06
N GLU A 31 -10.74 -12.86 -9.72
CA GLU A 31 -11.89 -12.31 -9.00
C GLU A 31 -11.68 -10.86 -8.51
N TYR A 32 -10.48 -10.55 -8.01
CA TYR A 32 -10.11 -9.22 -7.49
C TYR A 32 -8.59 -9.07 -7.38
N PRO A 33 -8.05 -7.85 -7.51
CA PRO A 33 -6.64 -7.59 -7.24
C PRO A 33 -6.33 -7.71 -5.76
N LEU A 34 -5.18 -8.31 -5.44
CA LEU A 34 -4.60 -8.35 -4.10
C LEU A 34 -3.40 -7.43 -4.01
N TYR A 35 -3.31 -6.68 -2.91
CA TYR A 35 -2.29 -5.69 -2.65
C TYR A 35 -1.56 -6.01 -1.35
N TRP A 36 -0.23 -5.94 -1.34
CA TRP A 36 0.57 -6.01 -0.11
C TRP A 36 1.80 -5.13 -0.26
N VAL A 37 2.51 -4.93 0.85
CA VAL A 37 3.82 -4.29 0.85
C VAL A 37 4.86 -5.25 1.38
N GLU A 38 6.05 -5.20 0.79
CA GLU A 38 7.18 -6.02 1.21
C GLU A 38 8.49 -5.23 1.14
N ASN A 39 9.49 -5.68 1.88
CA ASN A 39 10.87 -5.23 1.77
C ASN A 39 11.81 -6.44 1.94
N GLN A 40 13.11 -6.20 2.11
CA GLN A 40 14.11 -7.26 2.19
C GLN A 40 13.95 -8.19 3.41
N VAL A 41 13.22 -7.79 4.45
CA VAL A 41 13.09 -8.51 5.72
C VAL A 41 11.65 -8.78 6.15
N PHE A 42 10.66 -8.22 5.44
CA PHE A 42 9.26 -8.25 5.81
C PHE A 42 8.37 -8.43 4.57
N ILE A 43 7.38 -9.31 4.67
CA ILE A 43 6.30 -9.45 3.68
C ILE A 43 4.98 -9.23 4.43
N GLY A 44 4.23 -8.22 3.99
CA GLY A 44 2.93 -7.87 4.56
C GLY A 44 1.83 -8.84 4.15
N ARG A 45 0.74 -8.83 4.92
CA ARG A 45 -0.47 -9.57 4.57
C ARG A 45 -1.11 -8.99 3.30
N PRO A 46 -1.77 -9.82 2.47
CA PRO A 46 -2.53 -9.33 1.32
C PRO A 46 -3.82 -8.64 1.76
N PHE A 47 -4.23 -7.65 0.98
CA PHE A 47 -5.47 -6.88 1.12
C PHE A 47 -6.17 -6.82 -0.24
N ASP A 48 -7.50 -6.92 -0.25
CA ASP A 48 -8.35 -6.74 -1.43
C ASP A 48 -8.73 -5.26 -1.67
N ARG A 49 -8.48 -4.38 -0.68
CA ARG A 49 -8.77 -2.94 -0.74
C ARG A 49 -7.54 -2.10 -0.46
N LEU A 50 -7.27 -1.11 -1.33
CA LEU A 50 -6.17 -0.16 -1.16
C LEU A 50 -6.30 0.67 0.13
N GLU A 51 -7.52 1.03 0.54
CA GLU A 51 -7.78 1.80 1.76
C GLU A 51 -7.24 1.12 3.02
N ASP A 52 -7.40 -0.20 3.11
CA ASP A 52 -6.94 -0.97 4.27
C ASP A 52 -5.43 -1.20 4.22
N LEU A 53 -4.85 -1.33 3.02
CA LEU A 53 -3.41 -1.32 2.85
C LEU A 53 -2.79 0.03 3.26
N VAL A 54 -3.40 1.16 2.90
CA VAL A 54 -2.92 2.50 3.31
C VAL A 54 -2.90 2.65 4.83
N LYS A 55 -3.98 2.23 5.51
CA LYS A 55 -4.02 2.23 6.99
C LYS A 55 -2.89 1.36 7.55
N PHE A 56 -2.66 0.19 6.96
CA PHE A 56 -1.60 -0.71 7.39
C PHE A 56 -0.21 -0.10 7.20
N ILE A 57 0.10 0.46 6.03
CA ILE A 57 1.38 1.14 5.77
C ILE A 57 1.57 2.30 6.76
N GLY A 58 0.50 3.02 7.09
CA GLY A 58 0.50 4.09 8.09
C GLY A 58 0.98 3.65 9.47
N LEU A 59 0.77 2.38 9.84
CA LEU A 59 1.20 1.79 11.12
C LEU A 59 2.63 1.23 11.09
N LEU A 60 3.25 1.07 9.92
CA LEU A 60 4.62 0.58 9.83
C LEU A 60 5.62 1.60 10.40
N PRO A 61 6.69 1.18 11.09
CA PRO A 61 7.73 2.11 11.53
C PRO A 61 8.33 2.82 10.31
N MET A 62 8.59 4.13 10.42
CA MET A 62 9.39 4.82 9.42
C MET A 62 10.81 4.27 9.50
N MET A 63 11.30 3.65 8.41
CA MET A 63 12.72 3.37 8.29
C MET A 63 13.39 4.69 7.95
N ALA A 64 14.13 5.27 8.90
CA ALA A 64 14.99 6.41 8.62
C ALA A 64 16.00 5.96 7.55
N VAL A 65 15.94 6.58 6.38
CA VAL A 65 17.00 6.47 5.39
C VAL A 65 18.14 7.32 5.92
N GLU A 66 19.15 6.69 6.53
CA GLU A 66 20.41 7.34 6.93
C GLU A 66 21.20 7.85 5.71
#